data_AF-A0A9E5UQW4-F1
#
_entry.id   AF-A0A9E5UQW4-F1
#
_cell.length_a   1.000
_cell.length_b   1.000
_cell.length_c   1.000
_cell.angle_alpha   90.00
_cell.angle_beta   90.00
_cell.angle_gamma   90.00
#
_symmetry.space_group_name_H-M   'P 1'
#
loop_
_entity.id
_entity.type
_entity.pdbx_description
1 polymer ?
#
loop_
_entity_poly.entity_id
_entity_poly.type
_entity_poly.pdbx_seq_one_letter_code
_entity_poly.pdbx_strand_id
1 'polypeptide(L)'
;MSTLHFEFPVWVQYRQSEYRIRPLFFRGPTATHERYEKALKSLTQTIRRQFASFKLNRQNLEEILPYRFNPDFHFEHLPMEFSFGTWYFQGRITTVWYTQGRYTLVCLPSFDYFTFIPKAENPRLAQILEEAQTQVQRILRKLRREEEDNFDLANYQADEKDFFTTLDFPQSITDEKVQLKEGGQDFFSAVF
;
A
#
# COMPACT_ATOMS: atom_id res chain seq x y z
N MET A 1 26.24 14.80 -2.86
CA MET A 1 25.18 14.20 -2.02
C MET A 1 23.90 14.90 -2.38
N SER A 2 22.88 14.16 -2.73
CA SER A 2 21.54 14.68 -3.01
C SER A 2 20.65 14.37 -1.81
N THR A 3 19.68 15.25 -1.56
CA THR A 3 18.66 15.02 -0.53
C THR A 3 17.42 14.50 -1.23
N LEU A 4 17.05 13.28 -0.88
CA LEU A 4 15.81 12.68 -1.32
C LEU A 4 14.74 12.96 -0.27
N HIS A 5 13.60 13.46 -0.73
CA HIS A 5 12.43 13.66 0.13
C HIS A 5 11.53 12.43 0.05
N PHE A 6 11.29 11.78 1.19
CA PHE A 6 10.33 10.70 1.30
C PHE A 6 9.00 11.26 1.77
N GLU A 7 7.94 10.91 1.04
CA GLU A 7 6.59 11.33 1.32
C GLU A 7 5.64 10.25 0.81
N PHE A 8 4.99 9.54 1.72
CA PHE A 8 4.10 8.43 1.38
C PHE A 8 3.11 8.17 2.51
N PRO A 9 1.91 7.67 2.20
CA PRO A 9 0.91 7.35 3.20
C PRO A 9 1.24 6.04 3.91
N VAL A 10 0.98 6.03 5.21
CA VAL A 10 1.09 4.86 6.07
C VAL A 10 -0.25 4.53 6.69
N TRP A 11 -0.53 3.24 6.78
CA TRP A 11 -1.68 2.69 7.46
C TRP A 11 -1.35 2.44 8.93
N VAL A 12 -2.21 2.93 9.82
CA VAL A 12 -2.09 2.81 11.27
C VAL A 12 -3.24 1.95 11.78
N GLN A 13 -2.88 0.88 12.48
CA GLN A 13 -3.84 -0.03 13.10
C GLN A 13 -3.57 -0.14 14.59
N TYR A 14 -4.60 -0.14 15.42
CA TYR A 14 -4.46 -0.37 16.87
C TYR A 14 -5.04 -1.74 17.25
N ARG A 15 -4.15 -2.66 17.62
CA ARG A 15 -4.48 -4.08 17.88
C ARG A 15 -3.63 -4.57 19.05
N GLN A 16 -4.21 -5.39 19.93
CA GLN A 16 -3.49 -6.01 21.05
C GLN A 16 -2.69 -5.00 21.89
N SER A 17 -3.28 -3.82 22.14
CA SER A 17 -2.66 -2.70 22.89
C SER A 17 -1.45 -2.03 22.23
N GLU A 18 -1.15 -2.34 20.96
CA GLU A 18 -0.07 -1.74 20.19
C GLU A 18 -0.55 -1.07 18.91
N TYR A 19 0.13 0.01 18.53
CA TYR A 19 0.02 0.59 17.20
C TYR A 19 0.92 -0.16 16.24
N ARG A 20 0.35 -0.67 15.15
CA ARG A 20 1.06 -1.22 14.01
C ARG A 20 1.01 -0.23 12.86
N ILE A 21 2.16 0.17 12.34
CA ILE A 21 2.28 1.14 11.25
C ILE A 21 3.07 0.53 10.11
N ARG A 22 2.53 0.65 8.89
CA ARG A 22 3.14 0.14 7.66
C ARG A 22 2.77 1.04 6.47
N PRO A 23 3.54 1.04 5.36
CA PRO A 23 3.13 1.74 4.14
C PRO A 23 1.75 1.30 3.66
N LEU A 24 0.97 2.22 3.09
CA LEU A 24 -0.42 1.97 2.70
C LEU A 24 -0.53 1.22 1.37
N PHE A 25 0.33 1.53 0.40
CA PHE A 25 0.20 1.06 -0.99
C PHE A 25 1.17 -0.06 -1.39
N PHE A 26 2.12 -0.44 -0.53
CA PHE A 26 3.15 -1.39 -0.89
C PHE A 26 3.66 -2.18 0.32
N ARG A 27 4.24 -3.35 0.06
CA ARG A 27 4.94 -4.12 1.08
C ARG A 27 6.22 -3.39 1.47
N GLY A 28 6.32 -3.05 2.74
CA GLY A 28 7.51 -2.41 3.29
C GLY A 28 7.68 -2.71 4.78
N PRO A 29 8.64 -2.04 5.43
CA PRO A 29 8.89 -2.23 6.85
C PRO A 29 7.62 -1.92 7.65
N THR A 30 7.39 -2.70 8.70
CA THR A 30 6.32 -2.49 9.67
C THR A 30 6.95 -2.17 11.01
N ALA A 31 6.40 -1.20 11.72
CA ALA A 31 6.79 -0.89 13.10
C ALA A 31 5.60 -1.10 14.05
N THR A 32 5.87 -1.67 15.22
CA THR A 32 4.89 -1.81 16.29
C THR A 32 5.38 -1.13 17.57
N HIS A 33 4.46 -0.48 18.31
CA HIS A 33 4.73 0.08 19.63
C HIS A 33 3.42 0.46 20.34
N GLU A 34 3.34 0.33 21.68
CA GLU A 34 2.17 0.76 22.50
C GLU A 34 1.77 2.23 22.32
N ARG A 35 2.76 3.07 21.97
CA ARG A 35 2.62 4.50 21.72
C ARG A 35 2.81 4.82 20.24
N TYR A 36 1.81 5.47 19.65
CA TYR A 36 1.76 5.86 18.24
C TYR A 36 3.03 6.59 17.74
N GLU A 37 3.45 7.66 18.42
CA GLU A 37 4.61 8.46 18.01
C GLU A 37 5.91 7.65 17.96
N LYS A 38 6.06 6.69 18.90
CA LYS A 38 7.22 5.81 18.94
C LYS A 38 7.18 4.79 17.80
N ALA A 39 6.01 4.26 17.44
CA ALA A 39 5.87 3.40 16.26
C ALA A 39 6.25 4.15 14.97
N LEU A 40 5.77 5.39 14.80
CA LEU A 40 6.13 6.23 13.65
C LEU A 40 7.64 6.52 13.58
N LYS A 41 8.24 6.87 14.73
CA LYS A 41 9.67 7.14 14.82
C LYS A 41 10.49 5.89 14.49
N SER A 42 10.07 4.73 14.99
CA SER A 42 10.71 3.44 14.67
C SER A 42 10.63 3.13 13.18
N LEU A 43 9.46 3.30 12.55
CA LEU A 43 9.31 3.11 11.10
C LEU A 43 10.24 4.04 10.31
N THR A 44 10.22 5.33 10.65
CA THR A 44 11.08 6.35 10.02
C THR A 44 12.55 5.97 10.15
N GLN A 45 12.98 5.55 11.33
CA GLN A 45 14.37 5.17 11.56
C GLN A 45 14.76 3.90 10.79
N THR A 46 13.87 2.92 10.67
CA THR A 46 14.09 1.73 9.86
C THR A 46 14.31 2.09 8.39
N ILE A 47 13.47 2.95 7.83
CA ILE A 47 13.60 3.41 6.43
C ILE A 47 14.89 4.22 6.24
N ARG A 48 15.22 5.13 7.18
CA ARG A 48 16.48 5.86 7.15
C ARG A 48 17.69 4.94 7.15
N ARG A 49 17.68 3.87 7.96
CA ARG A 49 18.76 2.88 8.00
C ARG A 49 18.85 2.10 6.69
N GLN A 50 17.71 1.72 6.12
CA GLN A 50 17.64 1.06 4.83
C GLN A 50 18.31 1.90 3.73
N PHE A 51 18.09 3.23 3.74
CA PHE A 51 18.61 4.13 2.71
C PHE A 51 19.89 4.91 3.10
N ALA A 52 20.47 4.68 4.27
CA ALA A 52 21.61 5.46 4.79
C ALA A 52 22.86 5.41 3.90
N SER A 53 23.13 4.25 3.32
CA SER A 53 24.26 4.01 2.41
C SER A 53 23.81 3.79 0.97
N PHE A 54 22.57 4.18 0.64
CA PHE A 54 21.99 3.91 -0.66
C PHE A 54 22.66 4.78 -1.73
N LYS A 55 23.13 4.09 -2.78
CA LYS A 55 23.67 4.74 -3.98
C LYS A 55 22.65 4.63 -5.08
N LEU A 56 21.96 5.73 -5.38
CA LEU A 56 20.92 5.71 -6.40
C LEU A 56 21.55 5.52 -7.78
N ASN A 57 21.06 4.52 -8.50
CA ASN A 57 21.39 4.23 -9.88
C ASN A 57 20.12 3.74 -10.60
N ARG A 58 20.22 3.55 -11.92
CA ARG A 58 19.05 3.13 -12.74
C ARG A 58 18.53 1.73 -12.36
N GLN A 59 19.36 0.87 -11.77
CA GLN A 59 19.00 -0.50 -11.44
C GLN A 59 18.22 -0.61 -10.12
N ASN A 60 18.39 0.35 -9.20
CA ASN A 60 17.76 0.31 -7.87
C ASN A 60 16.75 1.44 -7.64
N LEU A 61 16.48 2.28 -8.65
CA LEU A 61 15.49 3.35 -8.56
C LEU A 61 14.11 2.83 -8.11
N GLU A 62 13.72 1.64 -8.56
CA GLU A 62 12.46 1.00 -8.20
C GLU A 62 12.29 0.75 -6.70
N GLU A 63 13.37 0.65 -5.93
CA GLU A 63 13.31 0.47 -4.48
C GLU A 63 12.86 1.74 -3.75
N ILE A 64 13.07 2.91 -4.36
CA ILE A 64 12.76 4.23 -3.77
C ILE A 64 11.39 4.74 -4.22
N LEU A 65 10.99 4.47 -5.46
CA LEU A 65 9.77 5.02 -6.05
C LEU A 65 8.51 4.87 -5.15
N PRO A 66 8.28 3.71 -4.49
CA PRO A 66 7.12 3.55 -3.62
C PRO A 66 7.09 4.54 -2.44
N TYR A 67 8.25 4.93 -1.91
CA TYR A 67 8.35 5.88 -0.80
C TYR A 67 8.18 7.35 -1.21
N ARG A 68 7.90 7.59 -2.49
CA ARG A 68 7.49 8.90 -3.01
C ARG A 68 6.08 8.86 -3.60
N PHE A 69 5.40 7.74 -3.43
CA PHE A 69 4.06 7.54 -3.96
C PHE A 69 3.03 8.05 -2.95
N ASN A 70 2.57 9.28 -3.16
CA ASN A 70 1.52 9.93 -2.37
C ASN A 70 0.46 10.55 -3.31
N PRO A 71 -0.38 9.73 -3.98
CA PRO A 71 -1.45 10.26 -4.84
C PRO A 71 -2.52 10.96 -3.99
N ASP A 72 -3.40 11.72 -4.63
CA ASP A 72 -4.67 12.08 -3.98
C ASP A 72 -5.57 10.83 -3.99
N PHE A 73 -5.93 10.34 -2.80
CA PHE A 73 -6.64 9.07 -2.64
C PHE A 73 -7.81 9.18 -1.66
N HIS A 74 -8.79 8.31 -1.87
CA HIS A 74 -9.85 8.04 -0.92
C HIS A 74 -9.48 6.84 -0.06
N PHE A 75 -9.73 6.95 1.24
CA PHE A 75 -9.54 5.88 2.21
C PHE A 75 -10.87 5.63 2.90
N GLU A 76 -11.38 4.40 2.84
CA GLU A 76 -12.64 4.05 3.46
C GLU A 76 -12.65 2.61 3.98
N HIS A 77 -13.35 2.39 5.10
CA HIS A 77 -13.62 1.07 5.63
C HIS A 77 -14.96 0.58 5.09
N LEU A 78 -14.89 -0.12 3.95
CA LEU A 78 -16.08 -0.57 3.24
C LEU A 78 -16.77 -1.72 4.00
N PRO A 79 -18.05 -1.58 4.38
CA PRO A 79 -18.80 -2.67 5.00
C PRO A 79 -19.11 -3.73 3.96
N MET A 80 -18.75 -4.98 4.25
CA MET A 80 -18.98 -6.11 3.35
C MET A 80 -19.62 -7.27 4.10
N GLU A 81 -20.51 -7.96 3.41
CA GLU A 81 -21.26 -9.08 3.94
C GLU A 81 -21.47 -10.11 2.83
N PHE A 82 -20.87 -11.29 2.99
CA PHE A 82 -20.95 -12.35 1.99
C PHE A 82 -20.57 -13.72 2.57
N SER A 83 -21.15 -14.77 1.98
CA SER A 83 -20.75 -16.14 2.25
C SER A 83 -19.61 -16.58 1.31
N PHE A 84 -18.73 -17.46 1.78
CA PHE A 84 -17.69 -18.06 0.95
C PHE A 84 -17.48 -19.53 1.33
N GLY A 85 -18.21 -20.41 0.64
CA GLY A 85 -18.31 -21.82 1.03
C GLY A 85 -19.21 -21.95 2.26
N THR A 86 -18.70 -22.57 3.33
CA THR A 86 -19.41 -22.75 4.61
C THR A 86 -19.21 -21.59 5.58
N TRP A 87 -18.36 -20.62 5.23
CA TRP A 87 -18.01 -19.50 6.08
C TRP A 87 -18.79 -18.25 5.70
N TYR A 88 -18.96 -17.37 6.67
CA TYR A 88 -19.60 -16.09 6.51
C TYR A 88 -18.63 -14.98 6.90
N PHE A 89 -18.48 -13.98 6.03
CA PHE A 89 -17.78 -12.76 6.35
C PHE A 89 -18.81 -11.67 6.59
N GLN A 90 -18.69 -11.00 7.73
CA GLN A 90 -19.38 -9.76 8.04
C GLN A 90 -18.39 -8.86 8.76
N GLY A 91 -18.15 -7.67 8.20
CA GLY A 91 -17.19 -6.75 8.76
C GLY A 91 -16.86 -5.62 7.79
N ARG A 92 -15.83 -4.84 8.12
CA ARG A 92 -15.32 -3.81 7.22
C ARG A 92 -13.95 -4.18 6.70
N ILE A 93 -13.65 -3.73 5.49
CA ILE A 93 -12.33 -3.90 4.87
C ILE A 93 -11.78 -2.54 4.47
N THR A 94 -10.55 -2.25 4.91
CA THR A 94 -9.84 -1.05 4.49
C THR A 94 -9.61 -1.12 3.00
N THR A 95 -10.18 -0.15 2.29
CA THR A 95 -10.10 -0.02 0.84
C THR A 95 -9.63 1.39 0.53
N VAL A 96 -8.67 1.48 -0.38
CA VAL A 96 -8.07 2.74 -0.79
C VAL A 96 -8.15 2.83 -2.30
N TRP A 97 -8.52 3.97 -2.85
CA TRP A 97 -8.50 4.14 -4.30
C TRP A 97 -8.09 5.55 -4.71
N TYR A 98 -7.49 5.63 -5.88
CA TYR A 98 -7.04 6.88 -6.49
C TYR A 98 -7.18 6.79 -8.00
N THR A 99 -7.23 7.96 -8.64
CA THR A 99 -7.36 8.07 -10.10
C THR A 99 -6.04 8.52 -10.70
N GLN A 100 -5.55 7.77 -11.68
CA GLN A 100 -4.37 8.10 -12.47
C GLN A 100 -4.77 8.16 -13.96
N GLY A 101 -4.84 9.37 -14.50
CA GLY A 101 -5.38 9.60 -15.84
C GLY A 101 -6.84 9.16 -15.92
N ARG A 102 -7.16 8.20 -16.80
CA ARG A 102 -8.51 7.64 -16.96
C ARG A 102 -8.79 6.41 -16.09
N TYR A 103 -7.79 5.91 -15.38
CA TYR A 103 -7.92 4.66 -14.61
C TYR A 103 -8.11 4.97 -13.14
N THR A 104 -9.08 4.29 -12.54
CA THR A 104 -9.19 4.22 -11.07
C THR A 104 -8.55 2.94 -10.61
N LEU A 105 -7.60 3.02 -9.67
CA LEU A 105 -6.98 1.87 -9.06
C LEU A 105 -7.53 1.73 -7.64
N VAL A 106 -7.98 0.52 -7.30
CA VAL A 106 -8.47 0.16 -5.97
C VAL A 106 -7.46 -0.80 -5.34
N CYS A 107 -6.95 -0.44 -4.17
CA CYS A 107 -6.02 -1.21 -3.37
C CYS A 107 -6.70 -1.72 -2.10
N LEU A 108 -6.41 -2.97 -1.73
CA LEU A 108 -6.86 -3.63 -0.52
C LEU A 108 -5.63 -3.94 0.36
N PRO A 109 -5.23 -3.03 1.28
CA PRO A 109 -4.00 -3.17 2.06
C PRO A 109 -3.96 -4.43 2.94
N SER A 110 -5.11 -4.86 3.49
CA SER A 110 -5.22 -6.11 4.27
C SER A 110 -4.95 -7.37 3.44
N PHE A 111 -5.15 -7.29 2.13
CA PHE A 111 -5.08 -8.42 1.20
C PHE A 111 -3.78 -8.38 0.42
N ASP A 112 -2.68 -8.23 1.15
CA ASP A 112 -1.35 -8.20 0.58
C ASP A 112 -1.17 -7.12 -0.52
N TYR A 113 -1.80 -5.96 -0.28
CA TYR A 113 -1.82 -4.83 -1.20
C TYR A 113 -2.40 -5.16 -2.58
N PHE A 114 -3.29 -6.16 -2.64
CA PHE A 114 -3.97 -6.53 -3.86
C PHE A 114 -4.64 -5.31 -4.48
N THR A 115 -4.27 -5.04 -5.73
CA THR A 115 -4.73 -3.86 -6.46
C THR A 115 -5.43 -4.32 -7.73
N PHE A 116 -6.57 -3.69 -8.05
CA PHE A 116 -7.34 -3.96 -9.25
C PHE A 116 -7.90 -2.67 -9.84
N ILE A 117 -8.26 -2.73 -11.12
CA ILE A 117 -8.95 -1.65 -11.83
C ILE A 117 -10.42 -2.05 -11.93
N PRO A 118 -11.35 -1.25 -11.40
CA PRO A 118 -12.78 -1.52 -11.55
C PRO A 118 -13.20 -1.53 -13.02
N LYS A 119 -14.27 -2.25 -13.34
CA LYS A 119 -14.76 -2.39 -14.72
C LYS A 119 -15.28 -1.08 -15.29
N ALA A 120 -15.92 -0.27 -14.45
CA ALA A 120 -16.46 1.03 -14.85
C ALA A 120 -15.35 2.08 -14.93
N GLU A 121 -15.37 2.87 -16.00
CA GLU A 121 -14.56 4.09 -16.09
C GLU A 121 -15.17 5.14 -15.14
N ASN A 122 -14.41 5.57 -14.13
CA ASN A 122 -14.86 6.43 -13.01
C ASN A 122 -15.99 5.80 -12.17
N PRO A 123 -15.69 4.72 -11.42
CA PRO A 123 -16.68 3.99 -10.65
C PRO A 123 -17.20 4.83 -9.47
N ARG A 124 -18.49 4.73 -9.19
CA ARG A 124 -19.08 5.23 -7.95
C ARG A 124 -18.71 4.32 -6.78
N LEU A 125 -18.81 4.84 -5.56
CA LEU A 125 -18.54 4.09 -4.33
C LEU A 125 -19.25 2.73 -4.27
N ALA A 126 -20.53 2.67 -4.65
CA ALA A 126 -21.29 1.42 -4.68
C ALA A 126 -20.70 0.37 -5.65
N GLN A 127 -20.15 0.80 -6.79
CA GLN A 127 -19.50 -0.09 -7.76
C GLN A 127 -18.13 -0.55 -7.24
N ILE A 128 -17.38 0.35 -6.59
CA ILE A 128 -16.13 -0.03 -5.90
C ILE A 128 -16.41 -1.08 -4.83
N LEU A 129 -17.46 -0.89 -4.02
CA LEU A 129 -17.87 -1.82 -2.98
C LEU A 129 -18.22 -3.21 -3.57
N GLU A 130 -19.08 -3.26 -4.59
CA GLU A 130 -19.50 -4.52 -5.22
C GLU A 130 -18.31 -5.29 -5.81
N GLU A 131 -17.43 -4.57 -6.53
CA GLU A 131 -16.26 -5.18 -7.14
C GLU A 131 -15.23 -5.60 -6.09
N ALA A 132 -14.94 -4.76 -5.08
CA ALA A 132 -14.06 -5.09 -3.98
C ALA A 132 -14.55 -6.31 -3.22
N GLN A 133 -15.85 -6.39 -2.92
CA GLN A 133 -16.45 -7.57 -2.30
C GLN A 133 -16.23 -8.83 -3.14
N THR A 134 -16.43 -8.75 -4.46
CA THR A 134 -16.17 -9.87 -5.38
C THR A 134 -14.71 -10.30 -5.35
N GLN A 135 -13.77 -9.35 -5.35
CA GLN A 135 -12.33 -9.63 -5.29
C GLN A 135 -11.94 -10.26 -3.95
N VAL A 136 -12.37 -9.67 -2.85
CA VAL A 136 -12.14 -10.18 -1.48
C VAL A 136 -12.66 -11.61 -1.37
N GLN A 137 -13.90 -11.86 -1.78
CA GLN A 137 -14.51 -13.19 -1.71
C GLN A 137 -13.68 -14.22 -2.50
N ARG A 138 -13.15 -13.83 -3.67
CA ARG A 138 -12.26 -14.68 -4.48
C ARG A 138 -10.94 -14.97 -3.77
N ILE A 139 -10.33 -13.96 -3.15
CA ILE A 139 -9.04 -14.09 -2.43
C ILE A 139 -9.21 -14.98 -1.19
N LEU A 140 -10.22 -14.73 -0.36
CA LEU A 140 -10.49 -15.52 0.85
C LEU A 140 -10.78 -17.00 0.51
N ARG A 141 -11.49 -17.28 -0.59
CA ARG A 141 -11.70 -18.65 -1.08
C ARG A 141 -10.39 -19.34 -1.47
N LYS A 142 -9.43 -18.60 -2.02
CA LYS A 142 -8.12 -19.12 -2.39
C LYS A 142 -7.27 -19.39 -1.13
N LEU A 143 -7.14 -18.40 -0.25
CA LEU A 143 -6.37 -18.50 0.98
C LEU A 143 -6.85 -19.65 1.87
N ARG A 144 -8.17 -19.83 1.99
CA ARG A 144 -8.74 -20.98 2.71
C ARG A 144 -8.23 -22.33 2.20
N ARG A 145 -8.09 -22.50 0.88
CA ARG A 145 -7.59 -23.77 0.31
C ARG A 145 -6.10 -23.98 0.58
N GLU A 146 -5.36 -22.91 0.85
CA GLU A 146 -3.92 -22.94 1.06
C GLU A 146 -3.56 -23.07 2.55
N GLU A 147 -4.36 -22.48 3.44
CA GLU A 147 -4.04 -22.36 4.88
C GLU A 147 -4.89 -23.24 5.81
N GLU A 148 -5.92 -23.92 5.28
CA GLU A 148 -6.89 -24.81 5.96
C GLU A 148 -7.23 -24.45 7.43
N ASP A 149 -6.40 -24.86 8.39
CA ASP A 149 -6.65 -24.76 9.84
C ASP A 149 -6.21 -23.42 10.49
N ASN A 150 -5.35 -22.62 9.85
CA ASN A 150 -4.81 -21.37 10.44
C ASN A 150 -5.48 -20.09 9.92
N PHE A 151 -6.57 -20.23 9.19
CA PHE A 151 -7.23 -19.10 8.53
C PHE A 151 -8.03 -18.25 9.53
N ASP A 152 -7.45 -17.13 9.96
CA ASP A 152 -8.12 -16.15 10.83
C ASP A 152 -8.58 -14.91 10.04
N LEU A 153 -9.90 -14.75 9.93
CA LEU A 153 -10.56 -13.63 9.27
C LEU A 153 -10.28 -12.28 9.97
N ALA A 154 -10.02 -12.28 11.27
CA ALA A 154 -9.80 -11.06 12.04
C ALA A 154 -8.58 -10.26 11.52
N ASN A 155 -7.60 -10.95 10.94
CA ASN A 155 -6.41 -10.32 10.34
C ASN A 155 -6.72 -9.44 9.12
N TYR A 156 -7.86 -9.65 8.47
CA TYR A 156 -8.25 -8.94 7.26
C TYR A 156 -9.25 -7.81 7.54
N GLN A 157 -9.91 -7.82 8.69
CA GLN A 157 -10.94 -6.86 9.07
C GLN A 157 -10.34 -5.54 9.56
N ALA A 158 -10.92 -4.46 9.06
CA ALA A 158 -10.63 -3.11 9.51
C ALA A 158 -11.29 -2.80 10.85
N ASP A 159 -10.60 -2.05 11.71
CA ASP A 159 -11.23 -1.37 12.84
C ASP A 159 -11.81 -0.01 12.45
N GLU A 160 -12.78 0.48 13.21
CA GLU A 160 -13.17 1.89 13.14
C GLU A 160 -12.03 2.84 13.52
N LYS A 161 -11.14 2.39 14.40
CA LYS A 161 -9.97 3.16 14.85
C LYS A 161 -8.79 3.08 13.90
N ASP A 162 -8.86 2.28 12.83
CA ASP A 162 -7.79 2.22 11.83
C ASP A 162 -7.85 3.50 10.98
N PHE A 163 -6.70 4.15 10.79
CA PHE A 163 -6.61 5.40 10.04
C PHE A 163 -5.33 5.44 9.21
N PHE A 164 -5.21 6.43 8.33
CA PHE A 164 -3.98 6.70 7.60
C PHE A 164 -3.35 8.01 8.06
N THR A 165 -2.04 8.12 7.90
CA THR A 165 -1.32 9.40 8.01
C THR A 165 -0.24 9.46 6.93
N THR A 166 0.29 10.64 6.67
CA THR A 166 1.40 10.81 5.73
C THR A 166 2.71 10.88 6.51
N LEU A 167 3.67 10.06 6.09
CA LEU A 167 5.01 10.08 6.63
C LEU A 167 5.89 10.91 5.69
N ASP A 168 6.44 12.00 6.21
CA ASP A 168 7.29 12.95 5.49
C ASP A 168 8.64 13.11 6.20
N PHE A 169 9.74 12.88 5.48
CA PHE A 169 11.08 13.28 5.95
C PHE A 169 12.13 13.34 4.82
N PRO A 170 13.13 14.22 4.95
CA PRO A 170 14.31 14.20 4.08
C PRO A 170 15.32 13.14 4.50
N GLN A 171 16.03 12.57 3.51
CA GLN A 171 17.16 11.65 3.69
C GLN A 171 18.28 12.00 2.71
N SER A 172 19.51 12.08 3.20
CA SER A 172 20.69 12.22 2.33
C SER A 172 21.01 10.90 1.66
N ILE A 173 21.19 10.93 0.34
CA ILE A 173 21.61 9.80 -0.49
C ILE A 173 22.83 10.19 -1.34
N THR A 174 23.58 9.18 -1.78
CA THR A 174 24.73 9.39 -2.68
C THR A 174 24.31 9.07 -4.11
N ASP A 175 24.10 10.08 -4.94
CA ASP A 175 23.87 9.86 -6.37
C ASP A 175 25.18 9.52 -7.09
N GLU A 176 25.17 8.44 -7.86
CA GLU A 176 26.04 8.36 -9.03
C GLU A 176 25.42 9.21 -10.14
N LYS A 177 26.24 10.04 -10.81
CA LYS A 177 25.78 10.79 -11.98
C LYS A 177 25.29 9.78 -13.02
N VAL A 178 23.97 9.63 -13.15
CA VAL A 178 23.36 8.91 -14.27
C VAL A 178 23.63 9.76 -15.51
N GLN A 179 24.75 9.47 -16.18
CA GLN A 179 24.99 10.00 -17.51
C GLN A 179 23.98 9.32 -18.44
N LEU A 180 22.89 10.02 -18.74
CA LEU A 180 22.09 9.70 -19.91
C LEU A 180 23.04 9.88 -21.10
N LYS A 181 23.58 8.78 -21.62
CA LYS A 181 24.34 8.83 -22.86
C LYS A 181 23.41 9.36 -23.93
N GLU A 182 23.67 10.59 -24.38
CA GLU A 182 23.12 11.12 -25.63
C GLU A 182 23.50 10.13 -26.74
N GLY A 183 22.52 9.37 -27.22
CA GLY A 183 22.75 8.30 -28.20
C GLY A 183 21.76 7.14 -28.18
N GLY A 184 20.78 7.10 -27.26
CA GLY A 184 19.69 6.13 -27.29
C GLY A 184 18.39 6.74 -27.79
N GLN A 185 18.17 6.74 -29.10
CA GLN A 185 16.92 7.18 -29.75
C GLN A 185 15.70 6.28 -29.45
N ASP A 186 15.79 5.29 -28.57
CA ASP A 186 14.80 4.19 -28.52
C ASP A 186 13.87 4.15 -27.29
N PHE A 187 13.81 5.19 -26.45
CA PHE A 187 12.85 5.18 -25.32
C PHE A 187 11.49 5.83 -25.65
N PHE A 188 11.46 6.82 -26.54
CA PHE A 188 10.22 7.54 -26.90
C PHE A 188 9.63 7.14 -28.26
N SER A 189 10.34 6.33 -29.07
CA SER A 189 9.86 5.82 -30.36
C SER A 189 8.95 4.59 -30.23
N ALA A 190 8.85 3.97 -29.04
CA ALA A 190 8.05 2.77 -28.83
C ALA A 190 6.67 3.05 -28.17
N VAL A 191 6.29 4.31 -27.94
CA VAL A 191 5.02 4.67 -27.25
C VAL A 191 4.25 5.79 -27.96
N PHE A 192 4.51 6.05 -29.25
CA PHE A 192 3.62 6.83 -30.12
C PHE A 192 3.50 6.20 -31.49
#